data_AF-A0A1E4A3M4-F1
#
_entry.id   AF-A0A1E4A3M4-F1
#
_cell.length_a   1.000
_cell.length_b   1.000
_cell.length_c   1.000
_cell.angle_alpha   90.00
_cell.angle_beta   90.00
_cell.angle_gamma   90.00
#
_symmetry.space_group_name_H-M   'P 1'
#
loop_
_entity.id
_entity.type
_entity.pdbx_description
1 polymer ?
#
loop_
_entity_poly.entity_id
_entity_poly.type
_entity_poly.pdbx_seq_one_letter_code
_entity_poly.pdbx_strand_id
1 'polypeptide(L)'
;MKRRKFLGNLSAVTGGASLLTGLSGHAKVLKQTPVKKEKELTEIRVTAPSVVGLNEPFWLGIRLLTEPFYTGWVPIWQRSRATVNGPFNQSARGIRYMENVLPSWNNKVRIEGDEGFEGASTYSFKEGSGPYEGDRRPVRQLEGFRFTEPGVKYVRITDPVTGITGVSNAIYVEEGKPEERLFWGNLHCHSIFGDGIRLPEEIYAFARDESFLDIFALTDHTEAITNGQWTYFREVTNDFNQPGRFVTFVGGEWTSPKLGHRNFIYPGNDGPILRCTDPQQDDLAKIYAIARKTGALIIANHTASFGHTTNWDNGHDPEVERLVEVYSIGGINEMMYGMGNLSKSRSKDQEVAGSHAVDGLKRGFRLGMIGSGDDHDGRPGDALHHLQEKPESYQFLRGPGLMGVWAEELTRESVFKALWNRRVFGTTNNRTFLKFTINGQPMGSEFKTSSSLSIRVEVAGNLEIQHIDLIKEGKSVQSAEPGTLHTTWNTEGAPPDQPTWYYVRVSLAEEHIAWSSPIWISP
;
A
#
# COMPACT_ATOMS: atom_id res chain seq x y z
N MET A 1 51.29 1.56 -45.27
CA MET A 1 50.79 2.84 -45.85
C MET A 1 49.26 2.84 -45.68
N LYS A 2 48.62 3.90 -45.13
CA LYS A 2 47.94 5.01 -45.85
C LYS A 2 47.08 4.51 -47.04
N ARG A 3 45.82 4.91 -47.31
CA ARG A 3 44.80 5.88 -46.79
C ARG A 3 43.47 5.51 -47.53
N ARG A 4 42.23 6.00 -47.29
CA ARG A 4 41.59 7.04 -46.45
C ARG A 4 40.04 6.79 -46.43
N LYS A 5 39.33 7.29 -45.40
CA LYS A 5 37.94 7.84 -45.42
C LYS A 5 36.80 7.08 -46.15
N PHE A 6 35.77 6.72 -45.36
CA PHE A 6 34.53 7.51 -45.35
C PHE A 6 34.06 7.71 -43.90
N LEU A 7 33.29 8.77 -43.61
CA LEU A 7 33.01 9.27 -42.27
C LEU A 7 31.55 9.75 -42.18
N GLY A 8 30.95 9.61 -40.99
CA GLY A 8 29.65 10.19 -40.63
C GLY A 8 28.46 9.25 -40.87
N ASN A 9 27.46 9.16 -39.98
CA ASN A 9 27.26 9.80 -38.67
C ASN A 9 26.44 8.85 -37.78
N LEU A 10 26.79 8.74 -36.48
CA LEU A 10 25.88 8.68 -35.31
C LEU A 10 26.72 8.33 -34.05
N SER A 11 26.96 9.30 -33.17
CA SER A 11 27.56 9.04 -31.85
C SER A 11 27.24 10.15 -30.84
N ALA A 12 26.08 10.02 -30.21
CA ALA A 12 25.64 10.70 -28.98
C ALA A 12 24.40 9.91 -28.50
N VAL A 13 24.25 9.43 -27.26
CA VAL A 13 25.05 9.62 -26.04
C VAL A 13 25.16 8.28 -25.29
N THR A 14 26.37 7.73 -25.17
CA THR A 14 26.70 6.65 -24.21
C THR A 14 28.01 7.00 -23.51
N GLY A 15 27.92 7.72 -22.40
CA GLY A 15 29.07 8.21 -21.65
C GLY A 15 29.53 7.24 -20.56
N GLY A 16 30.58 6.46 -20.82
CA GLY A 16 31.17 5.58 -19.81
C GLY A 16 32.65 5.28 -20.05
N ALA A 17 33.54 5.93 -19.28
CA ALA A 17 34.98 5.67 -19.14
C ALA A 17 35.85 5.80 -20.43
N SER A 18 37.14 6.16 -20.40
CA SER A 18 38.06 6.56 -19.33
C SER A 18 39.13 7.49 -19.93
N LEU A 19 39.92 8.18 -19.11
CA LEU A 19 41.39 8.08 -19.19
C LEU A 19 42.08 8.79 -18.01
N LEU A 20 43.02 8.07 -17.39
CA LEU A 20 44.00 8.60 -16.45
C LEU A 20 45.10 9.34 -17.21
N THR A 21 45.59 10.46 -16.64
CA THR A 21 47.03 10.65 -16.36
C THR A 21 47.28 11.86 -15.47
N GLY A 22 47.97 11.64 -14.35
CA GLY A 22 48.96 12.57 -13.79
C GLY A 22 48.49 13.85 -13.10
N LEU A 23 48.53 13.85 -11.77
CA LEU A 23 49.34 14.82 -10.99
C LEU A 23 49.53 14.32 -9.56
N SER A 24 50.77 14.39 -9.06
CA SER A 24 51.18 13.92 -7.75
C SER A 24 50.85 14.92 -6.64
N GLY A 25 50.05 14.52 -5.65
CA GLY A 25 49.71 15.37 -4.50
C GLY A 25 49.25 14.58 -3.28
N HIS A 26 50.16 14.45 -2.30
CA HIS A 26 49.94 14.11 -0.88
C HIS A 26 48.54 13.63 -0.48
N ALA A 27 48.29 12.33 -0.58
CA ALA A 27 47.13 11.68 0.04
C ALA A 27 47.29 11.69 1.58
N LYS A 28 46.83 12.76 2.23
CA LYS A 28 46.51 12.71 3.67
C LYS A 28 45.44 11.65 3.86
N VAL A 29 45.80 10.52 4.46
CA VAL A 29 44.83 9.52 4.91
C VAL A 29 44.02 10.14 6.05
N LEU A 30 42.91 10.78 5.71
CA LEU A 30 41.88 11.18 6.65
C LEU A 30 41.23 9.91 7.18
N LYS A 31 41.79 9.37 8.27
CA LYS A 31 41.05 8.51 9.19
C LYS A 31 39.97 9.34 9.88
N GLN A 32 38.91 9.67 9.13
CA GLN A 32 37.61 9.90 9.75
C GLN A 32 37.11 8.53 10.22
N THR A 33 37.49 8.16 11.43
CA THR A 33 36.69 7.20 12.19
C THR A 33 35.32 7.84 12.36
N PRO A 34 34.24 7.30 11.78
CA PRO A 34 32.92 7.79 12.12
C PRO A 34 32.72 7.41 13.58
N VAL A 35 32.62 8.41 14.46
CA VAL A 35 31.91 8.20 15.72
C VAL A 35 30.50 7.85 15.27
N LYS A 36 30.17 6.55 15.28
CA LYS A 36 28.80 6.11 15.06
C LYS A 36 28.00 6.74 16.19
N LYS A 37 27.28 7.83 15.90
CA LYS A 37 26.24 8.32 16.78
C LYS A 37 25.31 7.12 17.01
N GLU A 38 25.11 6.74 18.26
CA GLU A 38 24.16 5.68 18.56
C GLU A 38 22.79 6.12 18.05
N LYS A 39 22.03 5.15 17.53
CA LYS A 39 20.69 5.42 17.02
C LYS A 39 19.76 5.45 18.22
N GLU A 40 19.11 6.59 18.39
CA GLU A 40 18.19 6.87 19.48
C GLU A 40 16.77 6.49 19.05
N LEU A 41 15.93 6.11 20.02
CA LEU A 41 14.50 5.87 19.77
C LEU A 41 13.83 7.19 19.38
N THR A 42 13.07 7.22 18.28
CA THR A 42 12.33 8.42 17.82
C THR A 42 10.82 8.19 17.74
N GLU A 43 10.38 7.01 17.31
CA GLU A 43 8.97 6.63 17.17
C GLU A 43 8.78 5.18 17.66
N ILE A 44 7.62 4.88 18.25
CA ILE A 44 7.14 3.51 18.43
C ILE A 44 5.94 3.32 17.51
N ARG A 45 6.03 2.42 16.53
CA ARG A 45 4.89 2.05 15.69
C ARG A 45 4.19 0.83 16.27
N VAL A 46 2.88 0.93 16.44
CA VAL A 46 2.03 -0.14 16.98
C VAL A 46 0.97 -0.49 15.94
N THR A 47 0.71 -1.78 15.75
CA THR A 47 -0.27 -2.30 14.78
C THR A 47 -1.10 -3.39 15.43
N ALA A 48 -2.40 -3.41 15.13
CA ALA A 48 -3.36 -4.36 15.69
C ALA A 48 -4.43 -4.71 14.64
N PRO A 49 -5.11 -5.87 14.75
CA PRO A 49 -6.33 -6.13 13.99
C PRO A 49 -7.36 -5.01 14.18
N SER A 50 -7.96 -4.51 13.09
CA SER A 50 -8.91 -3.38 13.18
C SER A 50 -10.31 -3.77 13.63
N VAL A 51 -10.66 -5.06 13.63
CA VAL A 51 -11.95 -5.59 14.12
C VAL A 51 -11.73 -6.91 14.88
N VAL A 52 -12.22 -6.96 16.12
CA VAL A 52 -12.18 -8.13 17.01
C VAL A 52 -13.54 -8.31 17.69
N GLY A 53 -13.87 -9.54 18.07
CA GLY A 53 -15.02 -9.79 18.94
C GLY A 53 -14.70 -9.54 20.42
N LEU A 54 -15.73 -9.34 21.23
CA LEU A 54 -15.61 -9.22 22.67
C LEU A 54 -14.94 -10.47 23.28
N ASN A 55 -13.92 -10.27 24.11
CA ASN A 55 -13.04 -11.30 24.67
C ASN A 55 -12.22 -12.11 23.65
N GLU A 56 -12.25 -11.79 22.36
CA GLU A 56 -11.42 -12.45 21.35
C GLU A 56 -9.93 -12.13 21.58
N PRO A 57 -9.03 -13.13 21.60
CA PRO A 57 -7.60 -12.88 21.67
C PRO A 57 -7.07 -12.30 20.34
N PHE A 58 -6.26 -11.25 20.44
CA PHE A 58 -5.63 -10.59 19.29
C PHE A 58 -4.12 -10.39 19.49
N TRP A 59 -3.47 -9.98 18.40
CA TRP A 59 -2.02 -9.73 18.33
C TRP A 59 -1.67 -8.24 18.28
N LEU A 60 -0.47 -7.89 18.75
CA LEU A 60 0.11 -6.55 18.67
C LEU A 60 1.45 -6.59 17.95
N GLY A 61 1.53 -5.93 16.80
CA GLY A 61 2.76 -5.66 16.07
C GLY A 61 3.45 -4.41 16.63
N ILE A 62 4.75 -4.50 16.90
CA ILE A 62 5.54 -3.44 17.53
C ILE A 62 6.80 -3.21 16.71
N ARG A 63 7.14 -1.95 16.43
CA ARG A 63 8.44 -1.52 15.89
C ARG A 63 8.97 -0.33 16.66
N LEU A 64 10.19 -0.40 17.16
CA LEU A 64 10.89 0.74 17.77
C LEU A 64 11.85 1.35 16.75
N LEU A 65 11.55 2.59 16.35
CA LEU A 65 12.17 3.27 15.22
C LEU A 65 13.21 4.31 15.66
N THR A 66 14.02 4.73 14.69
CA THR A 66 15.07 5.75 14.74
C THR A 66 14.97 6.57 13.46
N GLU A 67 15.64 7.73 13.44
CA GLU A 67 15.92 8.48 12.20
C GLU A 67 16.34 7.54 11.05
N PRO A 68 15.66 7.60 9.87
CA PRO A 68 15.93 6.73 8.74
C PRO A 68 17.38 6.81 8.25
N PHE A 69 17.95 5.67 7.87
CA PHE A 69 19.33 5.55 7.44
C PHE A 69 19.50 4.55 6.30
N TYR A 70 20.43 4.82 5.38
CA TYR A 70 20.80 3.86 4.34
C TYR A 70 21.58 2.67 4.93
N THR A 71 21.19 1.44 4.58
CA THR A 71 21.90 0.22 4.99
C THR A 71 23.15 -0.03 4.13
N GLY A 72 24.25 -0.44 4.77
CA GLY A 72 25.46 -0.88 4.08
C GLY A 72 25.37 -2.31 3.52
N TRP A 73 26.36 -2.70 2.71
CA TRP A 73 26.45 -4.00 2.04
C TRP A 73 26.94 -5.15 2.96
N VAL A 74 26.46 -6.39 2.73
CA VAL A 74 26.91 -7.71 3.26
C VAL A 74 26.43 -8.10 4.68
N PRO A 75 26.01 -9.37 4.98
CA PRO A 75 25.83 -10.57 4.12
C PRO A 75 24.44 -11.27 4.12
N ILE A 76 24.08 -11.77 2.91
CA ILE A 76 23.47 -13.08 2.59
C ILE A 76 22.08 -13.45 3.20
N TRP A 77 21.10 -13.63 2.30
CA TRP A 77 19.90 -14.45 2.53
C TRP A 77 20.27 -15.93 2.73
N GLN A 78 19.92 -16.49 3.89
CA GLN A 78 19.92 -17.95 4.11
C GLN A 78 18.46 -18.40 4.22
N ARG A 79 18.14 -19.62 3.77
CA ARG A 79 16.74 -20.13 3.70
C ARG A 79 15.94 -20.06 5.01
N SER A 80 16.59 -19.94 6.17
CA SER A 80 15.95 -19.78 7.49
C SER A 80 16.03 -18.36 8.08
N ARG A 81 16.66 -17.41 7.37
CA ARG A 81 16.96 -16.05 7.86
C ARG A 81 16.84 -15.04 6.71
N ALA A 82 15.69 -14.41 6.60
CA ALA A 82 15.60 -13.12 5.92
C ALA A 82 16.43 -12.10 6.73
N THR A 83 17.13 -11.20 6.04
CA THR A 83 17.87 -10.11 6.70
C THR A 83 17.71 -8.84 5.89
N VAL A 84 17.77 -7.67 6.54
CA VAL A 84 17.70 -6.39 5.82
C VAL A 84 19.01 -5.98 5.10
N ASN A 85 20.04 -6.83 5.13
CA ASN A 85 21.37 -6.55 4.63
C ASN A 85 21.74 -7.43 3.42
N GLY A 86 21.06 -7.19 2.29
CA GLY A 86 21.33 -7.87 1.02
C GLY A 86 22.41 -7.20 0.16
N PRO A 87 23.01 -7.92 -0.81
CA PRO A 87 23.81 -7.30 -1.88
C PRO A 87 22.94 -6.46 -2.84
N PHE A 88 21.62 -6.63 -2.77
CA PHE A 88 20.62 -6.04 -3.66
C PHE A 88 19.97 -4.77 -3.10
N ASN A 89 20.67 -4.06 -2.20
CA ASN A 89 20.18 -2.83 -1.54
C ASN A 89 20.26 -1.56 -2.42
N GLN A 90 20.39 -1.70 -3.75
CA GLN A 90 20.25 -0.62 -4.73
C GLN A 90 19.59 -1.13 -6.03
N SER A 91 18.59 -0.42 -6.57
CA SER A 91 17.88 -0.84 -7.80
C SER A 91 18.60 -0.42 -9.08
N ALA A 92 18.15 -0.96 -10.21
CA ALA A 92 18.53 -0.46 -11.54
C ALA A 92 18.17 1.03 -11.75
N ARG A 93 17.08 1.51 -11.12
CA ARG A 93 16.70 2.94 -11.09
C ARG A 93 17.60 3.78 -10.16
N GLY A 94 18.40 3.15 -9.29
CA GLY A 94 19.33 3.80 -8.38
C GLY A 94 18.79 4.10 -6.97
N ILE A 95 17.54 3.70 -6.69
CA ILE A 95 16.87 3.72 -5.38
C ILE A 95 17.72 2.91 -4.39
N ARG A 96 17.79 3.30 -3.11
CA ARG A 96 18.58 2.61 -2.10
C ARG A 96 17.74 2.13 -0.93
N TYR A 97 18.02 0.95 -0.41
CA TYR A 97 17.33 0.48 0.79
C TYR A 97 17.60 1.40 1.99
N MET A 98 16.54 1.90 2.59
CA MET A 98 16.55 2.64 3.85
C MET A 98 16.03 1.75 4.97
N GLU A 99 16.55 1.94 6.17
CA GLU A 99 16.05 1.33 7.40
C GLU A 99 15.70 2.41 8.42
N ASN A 100 14.59 2.24 9.11
CA ASN A 100 14.13 3.09 10.21
C ASN A 100 14.04 2.34 11.54
N VAL A 101 14.21 1.02 11.57
CA VAL A 101 14.21 0.27 12.83
C VAL A 101 15.58 0.36 13.53
N LEU A 102 15.57 0.47 14.87
CA LEU A 102 16.79 0.42 15.67
C LEU A 102 17.61 -0.87 15.40
N PRO A 103 18.94 -0.82 15.22
CA PRO A 103 19.73 -2.01 14.93
C PRO A 103 19.70 -3.07 16.04
N SER A 104 19.46 -2.66 17.29
CA SER A 104 19.23 -3.55 18.42
C SER A 104 18.57 -2.83 19.59
N TRP A 105 17.79 -3.54 20.40
CA TRP A 105 17.21 -3.02 21.64
C TRP A 105 17.01 -4.16 22.65
N ASN A 106 17.39 -3.94 23.91
CA ASN A 106 17.34 -4.95 24.97
C ASN A 106 16.51 -4.50 26.20
N ASN A 107 15.86 -3.33 26.13
CA ASN A 107 15.08 -2.79 27.25
C ASN A 107 13.64 -3.34 27.24
N LYS A 108 12.87 -2.95 28.25
CA LYS A 108 11.43 -3.24 28.33
C LYS A 108 10.61 -2.08 27.77
N VAL A 109 9.41 -2.40 27.27
CA VAL A 109 8.34 -1.42 27.01
C VAL A 109 7.15 -1.70 27.91
N ARG A 110 6.39 -0.66 28.25
CA ARG A 110 5.08 -0.77 28.92
C ARG A 110 3.98 -0.85 27.86
N ILE A 111 2.92 -1.60 28.15
CA ILE A 111 1.77 -1.82 27.26
C ILE A 111 0.50 -1.49 28.04
N GLU A 112 -0.31 -0.56 27.53
CA GLU A 112 -1.53 -0.03 28.16
C GLU A 112 -2.62 0.12 27.11
N GLY A 113 -3.72 -0.64 27.24
CA GLY A 113 -4.93 -0.42 26.43
C GLY A 113 -5.93 0.52 27.12
N ASP A 114 -6.98 0.87 26.39
CA ASP A 114 -8.17 1.53 26.96
C ASP A 114 -8.96 0.57 27.88
N GLU A 115 -10.14 1.01 28.34
CA GLU A 115 -11.00 0.24 29.24
C GLU A 115 -11.29 -1.20 28.74
N GLY A 116 -11.30 -2.16 29.67
CA GLY A 116 -11.47 -3.57 29.38
C GLY A 116 -10.24 -4.28 28.78
N PHE A 117 -9.09 -3.61 28.62
CA PHE A 117 -7.87 -4.26 28.11
C PHE A 117 -7.30 -5.29 29.10
N GLU A 118 -7.10 -6.52 28.62
CA GLU A 118 -6.43 -7.58 29.36
C GLU A 118 -5.28 -8.18 28.54
N GLY A 119 -4.13 -8.39 29.16
CA GLY A 119 -2.93 -8.94 28.52
C GLY A 119 -1.65 -8.63 29.31
N ALA A 120 -0.49 -8.80 28.68
CA ALA A 120 0.79 -8.46 29.30
C ALA A 120 0.99 -6.93 29.38
N SER A 121 1.24 -6.40 30.58
CA SER A 121 1.48 -4.96 30.80
C SER A 121 2.90 -4.49 30.49
N THR A 122 3.84 -5.41 30.27
CA THR A 122 5.21 -5.10 29.81
C THR A 122 5.73 -6.20 28.89
N TYR A 123 6.62 -5.84 27.96
CA TYR A 123 7.38 -6.78 27.14
C TYR A 123 8.88 -6.49 27.22
N SER A 124 9.73 -7.53 27.09
CA SER A 124 11.19 -7.42 27.13
C SER A 124 11.82 -7.94 25.86
N PHE A 125 12.49 -7.06 25.11
CA PHE A 125 13.21 -7.42 23.88
C PHE A 125 14.51 -8.23 24.13
N LYS A 126 14.87 -8.48 25.39
CA LYS A 126 16.07 -9.23 25.79
C LYS A 126 16.01 -10.71 25.40
N GLU A 127 14.82 -11.29 25.30
CA GLU A 127 14.61 -12.73 25.01
C GLU A 127 14.53 -13.05 23.51
N GLY A 128 14.65 -12.03 22.66
CA GLY A 128 14.57 -12.12 21.21
C GLY A 128 14.00 -10.83 20.65
N SER A 129 14.66 -10.27 19.64
CA SER A 129 14.29 -8.98 19.06
C SER A 129 14.33 -9.09 17.55
N GLY A 130 13.15 -9.19 16.94
CA GLY A 130 13.00 -9.32 15.49
C GLY A 130 12.09 -10.49 15.10
N PRO A 131 11.64 -10.53 13.84
CA PRO A 131 10.85 -11.63 13.30
C PRO A 131 11.70 -12.85 12.87
N TYR A 132 13.00 -12.65 12.61
CA TYR A 132 13.87 -13.69 12.04
C TYR A 132 14.90 -14.22 13.05
N GLU A 133 15.36 -15.46 12.84
CA GLU A 133 16.35 -16.09 13.70
C GLU A 133 17.70 -15.32 13.71
N GLY A 134 18.09 -14.80 14.87
CA GLY A 134 19.32 -14.03 15.02
C GLY A 134 19.22 -12.56 14.59
N ASP A 135 18.04 -12.10 14.18
CA ASP A 135 17.75 -10.66 14.16
C ASP A 135 17.88 -10.11 15.61
N ARG A 136 18.14 -8.80 15.71
CA ARG A 136 18.19 -8.06 16.99
C ARG A 136 17.35 -6.79 16.96
N ARG A 137 16.78 -6.42 15.81
CA ARG A 137 15.95 -5.22 15.65
C ARG A 137 14.67 -5.37 16.47
N PRO A 138 14.21 -4.36 17.22
CA PRO A 138 12.94 -4.42 17.96
C PRO A 138 11.72 -4.33 17.03
N VAL A 139 11.52 -5.37 16.23
CA VAL A 139 10.29 -5.67 15.49
C VAL A 139 9.70 -6.95 16.09
N ARG A 140 8.44 -6.93 16.52
CA ARG A 140 7.83 -8.11 17.14
C ARG A 140 6.31 -8.12 17.02
N GLN A 141 5.75 -9.29 16.71
CA GLN A 141 4.35 -9.60 16.99
C GLN A 141 4.26 -10.27 18.38
N LEU A 142 3.39 -9.74 19.23
CA LEU A 142 2.99 -10.29 20.52
C LEU A 142 1.55 -10.78 20.44
N GLU A 143 1.16 -11.75 21.28
CA GLU A 143 -0.18 -12.35 21.30
C GLU A 143 -0.74 -12.45 22.72
N GLY A 144 -2.03 -12.75 22.85
CA GLY A 144 -2.69 -12.97 24.14
C GLY A 144 -3.30 -11.72 24.77
N PHE A 145 -3.59 -10.70 23.97
CA PHE A 145 -4.35 -9.50 24.38
C PHE A 145 -5.82 -9.67 24.05
N ARG A 146 -6.73 -9.06 24.82
CA ARG A 146 -8.17 -8.98 24.50
C ARG A 146 -8.78 -7.71 25.09
N PHE A 147 -9.98 -7.38 24.64
CA PHE A 147 -10.84 -6.38 25.28
C PHE A 147 -12.11 -7.06 25.83
N THR A 148 -12.47 -6.74 27.07
CA THR A 148 -13.70 -7.20 27.75
C THR A 148 -14.87 -6.23 27.62
N GLU A 149 -14.64 -5.05 27.02
CA GLU A 149 -15.63 -3.99 26.80
C GLU A 149 -15.71 -3.63 25.30
N PRO A 150 -16.91 -3.42 24.73
CA PRO A 150 -17.10 -3.16 23.30
C PRO A 150 -16.72 -1.72 22.90
N GLY A 151 -16.74 -1.44 21.59
CA GLY A 151 -16.53 -0.12 21.00
C GLY A 151 -15.13 0.10 20.42
N VAL A 152 -14.81 1.35 20.07
CA VAL A 152 -13.50 1.71 19.49
C VAL A 152 -12.48 1.85 20.61
N LYS A 153 -11.43 1.02 20.59
CA LYS A 153 -10.34 1.00 21.56
C LYS A 153 -8.97 1.18 20.88
N TYR A 154 -7.97 1.53 21.68
CA TYR A 154 -6.58 1.69 21.28
C TYR A 154 -5.65 0.99 22.29
N VAL A 155 -4.45 0.61 21.83
CA VAL A 155 -3.35 0.17 22.69
C VAL A 155 -2.15 1.09 22.52
N ARG A 156 -1.56 1.48 23.65
CA ARG A 156 -0.39 2.35 23.75
C ARG A 156 0.81 1.56 24.20
N ILE A 157 1.97 1.84 23.61
CA ILE A 157 3.24 1.21 23.97
C ILE A 157 4.25 2.32 24.25
N THR A 158 4.79 2.33 25.46
CA THR A 158 5.66 3.40 25.96
C THR A 158 7.03 2.82 26.32
N ASP A 159 8.11 3.46 25.86
CA ASP A 159 9.43 3.26 26.46
C ASP A 159 9.50 4.01 27.80
N PRO A 160 9.66 3.33 28.95
CA PRO A 160 9.65 3.97 30.26
C PRO A 160 10.88 4.85 30.53
N VAL A 161 11.92 4.81 29.68
CA VAL A 161 13.12 5.64 29.84
C VAL A 161 12.98 7.00 29.14
N THR A 162 12.58 7.01 27.87
CA THR A 162 12.40 8.25 27.08
C THR A 162 11.01 8.87 27.22
N GLY A 163 9.99 8.08 27.59
CA GLY A 163 8.58 8.49 27.57
C GLY A 163 7.93 8.45 26.19
N ILE A 164 8.69 8.13 25.12
CA ILE A 164 8.16 8.00 23.76
C ILE A 164 7.08 6.92 23.76
N THR A 165 5.91 7.28 23.20
CA THR A 165 4.70 6.44 23.21
C THR A 165 4.14 6.32 21.80
N GLY A 166 3.95 5.08 21.37
CA GLY A 166 3.22 4.73 20.15
C GLY A 166 1.77 4.37 20.46
N VAL A 167 0.87 4.62 19.51
CA VAL A 167 -0.55 4.26 19.60
C VAL A 167 -0.90 3.34 18.41
N SER A 168 -1.67 2.28 18.67
CA SER A 168 -2.17 1.39 17.63
C SER A 168 -3.10 2.12 16.65
N ASN A 169 -3.33 1.53 15.48
CA ASN A 169 -4.56 1.80 14.74
C ASN A 169 -5.80 1.54 15.63
N ALA A 170 -6.93 2.11 15.24
CA ALA A 170 -8.21 1.84 15.91
C ALA A 170 -8.54 0.34 15.87
N ILE A 171 -9.07 -0.17 16.98
CA ILE A 171 -9.55 -1.55 17.16
C ILE A 171 -11.04 -1.44 17.48
N TYR A 172 -11.90 -1.90 16.56
CA TYR A 172 -13.34 -1.97 16.81
C TYR A 172 -13.66 -3.31 17.49
N VAL A 173 -14.11 -3.25 18.74
CA VAL A 173 -14.52 -4.42 19.53
C VAL A 173 -16.03 -4.60 19.37
N GLU A 174 -16.44 -5.58 18.58
CA GLU A 174 -17.87 -5.92 18.40
C GLU A 174 -18.36 -6.78 19.56
N GLU A 175 -19.61 -6.59 20.03
CA GLU A 175 -20.17 -7.33 21.18
C GLU A 175 -20.24 -8.86 20.96
N GLY A 176 -20.38 -9.28 19.70
CA GLY A 176 -20.42 -10.67 19.27
C GLY A 176 -19.19 -11.11 18.48
N LYS A 177 -19.29 -12.27 17.82
CA LYS A 177 -18.33 -12.65 16.78
C LYS A 177 -18.56 -11.75 15.54
N PRO A 178 -17.54 -11.04 15.02
CA PRO A 178 -17.70 -10.23 13.81
C PRO A 178 -18.12 -11.07 12.60
N GLU A 179 -19.06 -10.56 11.80
CA GLU A 179 -19.48 -11.15 10.52
C GLU A 179 -18.51 -10.80 9.37
N GLU A 180 -18.01 -9.57 9.36
CA GLU A 180 -16.92 -9.10 8.49
C GLU A 180 -15.80 -8.50 9.36
N ARG A 181 -14.56 -8.61 8.90
CA ARG A 181 -13.39 -7.94 9.48
C ARG A 181 -12.74 -7.00 8.48
N LEU A 182 -11.99 -6.04 9.00
CA LEU A 182 -11.15 -5.15 8.21
C LEU A 182 -9.70 -5.65 8.19
N PHE A 183 -9.25 -6.06 7.01
CA PHE A 183 -7.88 -6.48 6.72
C PHE A 183 -7.14 -5.41 5.92
N TRP A 184 -5.83 -5.32 6.10
CA TRP A 184 -4.96 -4.34 5.45
C TRP A 184 -4.06 -4.99 4.42
N GLY A 185 -3.94 -4.36 3.24
CA GLY A 185 -3.08 -4.89 2.21
C GLY A 185 -2.53 -3.90 1.21
N ASN A 186 -1.68 -4.45 0.36
CA ASN A 186 -1.03 -3.75 -0.75
C ASN A 186 -0.95 -4.72 -1.95
N LEU A 187 -1.56 -4.34 -3.07
CA LEU A 187 -1.60 -5.15 -4.30
C LEU A 187 -0.70 -4.59 -5.41
N HIS A 188 0.26 -3.73 -5.08
CA HIS A 188 1.16 -3.12 -6.06
C HIS A 188 2.57 -2.90 -5.49
N CYS A 189 3.52 -3.74 -5.88
CA CYS A 189 4.91 -3.68 -5.45
C CYS A 189 5.83 -4.41 -6.45
N HIS A 190 7.05 -3.90 -6.60
CA HIS A 190 8.05 -4.37 -7.55
C HIS A 190 9.32 -4.87 -6.83
N SER A 191 9.93 -5.91 -7.38
CA SER A 191 11.16 -6.55 -6.90
C SER A 191 12.36 -6.17 -7.76
N ILE A 192 13.52 -6.80 -7.49
CA ILE A 192 14.71 -6.68 -8.34
C ILE A 192 14.53 -7.23 -9.78
N PHE A 193 13.45 -7.97 -10.06
CA PHE A 193 13.24 -8.56 -11.38
C PHE A 193 12.49 -7.64 -12.37
N GLY A 194 11.63 -6.76 -11.86
CA GLY A 194 11.26 -5.51 -12.53
C GLY A 194 12.36 -4.47 -12.29
N ASP A 195 12.06 -3.44 -11.52
CA ASP A 195 13.01 -2.34 -11.25
C ASP A 195 12.91 -1.72 -9.84
N GLY A 196 12.30 -2.46 -8.91
CA GLY A 196 12.45 -2.24 -7.48
C GLY A 196 13.77 -2.79 -6.92
N ILE A 197 13.78 -3.11 -5.63
CA ILE A 197 14.88 -3.82 -4.96
C ILE A 197 14.37 -5.05 -4.20
N ARG A 198 15.32 -5.91 -3.85
CA ARG A 198 15.14 -7.18 -3.11
C ARG A 198 14.49 -8.32 -3.88
N LEU A 199 14.72 -9.52 -3.37
CA LEU A 199 14.12 -10.75 -3.85
C LEU A 199 12.65 -10.85 -3.39
N PRO A 200 11.77 -11.53 -4.16
CA PRO A 200 10.38 -11.76 -3.78
C PRO A 200 10.19 -12.25 -2.33
N GLU A 201 10.98 -13.21 -1.85
CA GLU A 201 10.88 -13.75 -0.49
C GLU A 201 11.19 -12.70 0.58
N GLU A 202 12.11 -11.77 0.32
CA GLU A 202 12.46 -10.70 1.26
C GLU A 202 11.33 -9.66 1.34
N ILE A 203 10.65 -9.40 0.22
CA ILE A 203 9.51 -8.47 0.12
C ILE A 203 8.27 -9.08 0.80
N TYR A 204 7.94 -10.34 0.51
CA TYR A 204 6.85 -11.06 1.17
C TYR A 204 7.08 -11.21 2.69
N ALA A 205 8.32 -11.46 3.12
CA ALA A 205 8.67 -11.49 4.54
C ALA A 205 8.53 -10.11 5.21
N PHE A 206 8.99 -9.04 4.56
CA PHE A 206 8.84 -7.68 5.08
C PHE A 206 7.35 -7.29 5.20
N ALA A 207 6.54 -7.56 4.17
CA ALA A 207 5.10 -7.30 4.17
C ALA A 207 4.41 -7.96 5.39
N ARG A 208 4.66 -9.26 5.60
CA ARG A 208 4.06 -10.06 6.67
C ARG A 208 4.59 -9.71 8.07
N ASP A 209 5.91 -9.71 8.23
CA ASP A 209 6.55 -9.77 9.55
C ASP A 209 7.14 -8.42 10.02
N GLU A 210 7.22 -7.40 9.15
CA GLU A 210 7.71 -6.05 9.49
C GLU A 210 6.69 -4.94 9.25
N SER A 211 5.85 -5.02 8.21
CA SER A 211 4.72 -4.09 8.01
C SER A 211 3.39 -4.62 8.57
N PHE A 212 3.36 -5.88 9.01
CA PHE A 212 2.18 -6.57 9.54
C PHE A 212 0.95 -6.49 8.62
N LEU A 213 1.16 -6.54 7.30
CA LEU A 213 0.08 -6.58 6.32
C LEU A 213 -0.64 -7.93 6.39
N ASP A 214 -1.95 -7.91 6.23
CA ASP A 214 -2.80 -9.10 6.17
C ASP A 214 -2.85 -9.68 4.74
N ILE A 215 -2.78 -8.80 3.73
CA ILE A 215 -2.95 -9.14 2.30
C ILE A 215 -1.81 -8.53 1.48
N PHE A 216 -1.20 -9.30 0.57
CA PHE A 216 -0.14 -8.77 -0.31
C PHE A 216 -0.09 -9.42 -1.70
N ALA A 217 0.28 -8.66 -2.73
CA ALA A 217 0.65 -9.20 -4.03
C ALA A 217 1.91 -8.50 -4.57
N LEU A 218 2.90 -9.29 -5.00
CA LEU A 218 4.02 -8.79 -5.80
C LEU A 218 3.56 -8.71 -7.26
N THR A 219 3.75 -7.56 -7.89
CA THR A 219 3.20 -7.25 -9.22
C THR A 219 4.21 -6.56 -10.13
N ASP A 220 5.43 -7.10 -10.25
CA ASP A 220 6.46 -6.57 -11.15
C ASP A 220 5.95 -6.34 -12.59
N HIS A 221 6.58 -5.39 -13.28
CA HIS A 221 6.45 -5.14 -14.73
C HIS A 221 6.67 -6.41 -15.57
N THR A 222 5.57 -7.02 -16.02
CA THR A 222 5.54 -8.38 -16.57
C THR A 222 6.22 -8.57 -17.92
N GLU A 223 6.42 -7.50 -18.69
CA GLU A 223 7.18 -7.52 -19.93
C GLU A 223 8.67 -7.82 -19.72
N ALA A 224 9.21 -7.57 -18.51
CA ALA A 224 10.57 -7.93 -18.12
C ALA A 224 10.68 -9.39 -17.59
N ILE A 225 9.56 -10.00 -17.19
CA ILE A 225 9.52 -11.29 -16.50
C ILE A 225 9.44 -12.46 -17.49
N THR A 226 10.42 -13.36 -17.49
CA THR A 226 10.40 -14.60 -18.30
C THR A 226 9.42 -15.64 -17.74
N ASN A 227 9.04 -16.65 -18.53
CA ASN A 227 8.17 -17.74 -18.06
C ASN A 227 8.77 -18.57 -16.91
N GLY A 228 10.11 -18.64 -16.82
CA GLY A 228 10.80 -19.27 -15.69
C GLY A 228 10.67 -18.45 -14.41
N GLN A 229 10.89 -17.13 -14.50
CA GLN A 229 10.66 -16.21 -13.38
C GLN A 229 9.19 -16.17 -12.97
N TRP A 230 8.24 -16.18 -13.92
CA TRP A 230 6.81 -16.27 -13.59
C TRP A 230 6.46 -17.54 -12.81
N THR A 231 7.07 -18.67 -13.16
CA THR A 231 6.90 -19.91 -12.39
C THR A 231 7.42 -19.73 -10.97
N TYR A 232 8.65 -19.24 -10.82
CA TYR A 232 9.23 -18.92 -9.50
C TYR A 232 8.38 -17.93 -8.68
N PHE A 233 7.81 -16.90 -9.32
CA PHE A 233 6.93 -15.93 -8.67
C PHE A 233 5.66 -16.57 -8.13
N ARG A 234 5.02 -17.45 -8.91
CA ARG A 234 3.86 -18.24 -8.47
C ARG A 234 4.21 -19.10 -7.25
N GLU A 235 5.32 -19.84 -7.31
CA GLU A 235 5.74 -20.70 -6.19
C GLU A 235 6.00 -19.88 -4.91
N VAL A 236 6.81 -18.81 -4.97
CA VAL A 236 7.08 -17.94 -3.80
C VAL A 236 5.79 -17.33 -3.25
N THR A 237 4.91 -16.85 -4.13
CA THR A 237 3.61 -16.31 -3.72
C THR A 237 2.81 -17.35 -2.96
N ASN A 238 2.78 -18.60 -3.44
CA ASN A 238 2.05 -19.70 -2.80
C ASN A 238 2.69 -20.15 -1.49
N ASP A 239 4.01 -20.25 -1.40
CA ASP A 239 4.75 -20.62 -0.18
C ASP A 239 4.51 -19.63 0.98
N PHE A 240 4.29 -18.35 0.67
CA PHE A 240 3.98 -17.34 1.69
C PHE A 240 2.48 -17.27 2.06
N ASN A 241 1.58 -17.90 1.32
CA ASN A 241 0.15 -17.86 1.60
C ASN A 241 -0.23 -18.68 2.85
N GLN A 242 -0.67 -18.00 3.89
CA GLN A 242 -1.05 -18.57 5.18
C GLN A 242 -2.47 -18.11 5.54
N PRO A 243 -3.53 -18.83 5.13
CA PRO A 243 -4.91 -18.50 5.48
C PRO A 243 -5.08 -18.31 6.99
N GLY A 244 -5.78 -17.26 7.40
CA GLY A 244 -5.92 -16.84 8.79
C GLY A 244 -4.77 -15.96 9.32
N ARG A 245 -3.68 -15.73 8.55
CA ARG A 245 -2.54 -14.90 8.96
C ARG A 245 -2.01 -13.95 7.89
N PHE A 246 -1.85 -14.42 6.65
CA PHE A 246 -1.27 -13.63 5.55
C PHE A 246 -1.73 -14.20 4.20
N VAL A 247 -2.62 -13.50 3.51
CA VAL A 247 -3.14 -13.91 2.21
C VAL A 247 -2.32 -13.28 1.09
N THR A 248 -1.82 -14.10 0.18
CA THR A 248 -1.09 -13.62 -0.99
C THR A 248 -1.86 -13.88 -2.27
N PHE A 249 -1.67 -13.08 -3.32
CA PHE A 249 -2.25 -13.35 -4.64
C PHE A 249 -1.20 -13.40 -5.74
N VAL A 250 -1.39 -14.32 -6.68
CA VAL A 250 -0.61 -14.36 -7.92
C VAL A 250 -1.07 -13.21 -8.81
N GLY A 251 -0.16 -12.34 -9.22
CA GLY A 251 -0.47 -11.19 -10.05
C GLY A 251 0.77 -10.56 -10.70
N GLY A 252 0.56 -9.50 -11.46
CA GLY A 252 1.60 -8.79 -12.21
C GLY A 252 1.08 -7.44 -12.72
N GLU A 253 1.97 -6.48 -12.96
CA GLU A 253 1.60 -5.27 -13.70
C GLU A 253 1.75 -5.52 -15.20
N TRP A 254 0.65 -5.35 -15.94
CA TRP A 254 0.63 -5.25 -17.39
C TRP A 254 0.87 -3.79 -17.78
N THR A 255 2.11 -3.52 -18.19
CA THR A 255 2.70 -2.17 -18.28
C THR A 255 2.54 -1.59 -19.70
N SER A 256 1.35 -1.16 -20.11
CA SER A 256 1.16 -0.60 -21.47
C SER A 256 1.45 0.90 -21.55
N PRO A 257 2.48 1.34 -22.29
CA PRO A 257 2.78 2.76 -22.48
C PRO A 257 1.74 3.50 -23.34
N LYS A 258 0.82 2.76 -24.00
CA LYS A 258 -0.24 3.32 -24.84
C LYS A 258 -1.59 3.35 -24.15
N LEU A 259 -1.90 2.33 -23.33
CA LEU A 259 -3.24 2.09 -22.80
C LEU A 259 -3.34 2.35 -21.28
N GLY A 260 -2.23 2.71 -20.64
CA GLY A 260 -2.11 2.79 -19.18
C GLY A 260 -1.78 1.42 -18.58
N HIS A 261 -1.34 1.41 -17.33
CA HIS A 261 -0.95 0.17 -16.67
C HIS A 261 -2.12 -0.50 -15.97
N ARG A 262 -2.04 -1.83 -15.83
CA ARG A 262 -3.06 -2.66 -15.19
C ARG A 262 -2.44 -3.75 -14.33
N ASN A 263 -2.74 -3.77 -13.03
CA ASN A 263 -2.52 -4.98 -12.25
C ASN A 263 -3.58 -6.02 -12.61
N PHE A 264 -3.14 -7.25 -12.84
CA PHE A 264 -4.00 -8.43 -12.89
C PHE A 264 -3.75 -9.28 -11.66
N ILE A 265 -4.82 -9.72 -11.00
CA ILE A 265 -4.79 -10.49 -9.76
C ILE A 265 -5.64 -11.75 -9.97
N TYR A 266 -5.07 -12.93 -9.76
CA TYR A 266 -5.77 -14.20 -9.88
C TYR A 266 -6.42 -14.63 -8.55
N PRO A 267 -7.63 -15.24 -8.58
CA PRO A 267 -8.32 -15.71 -7.37
C PRO A 267 -7.65 -16.91 -6.69
N GLY A 268 -6.86 -17.68 -7.46
CA GLY A 268 -6.28 -18.95 -7.05
C GLY A 268 -4.78 -18.90 -6.75
N ASN A 269 -4.15 -20.06 -6.89
CA ASN A 269 -2.71 -20.26 -6.77
C ASN A 269 -1.97 -20.20 -8.13
N ASP A 270 -2.68 -19.97 -9.23
CA ASP A 270 -2.13 -19.97 -10.58
C ASP A 270 -2.89 -19.01 -11.52
N GLY A 271 -2.22 -18.60 -12.58
CA GLY A 271 -2.75 -17.90 -13.74
C GLY A 271 -1.64 -17.64 -14.79
N PRO A 272 -2.00 -17.36 -16.06
CA PRO A 272 -1.03 -17.02 -17.08
C PRO A 272 -0.36 -15.67 -16.78
N ILE A 273 0.89 -15.52 -17.20
CA ILE A 273 1.49 -14.18 -17.30
C ILE A 273 0.87 -13.44 -18.49
N LEU A 274 0.46 -12.19 -18.26
CA LEU A 274 0.01 -11.27 -19.30
C LEU A 274 1.17 -10.30 -19.60
N ARG A 275 1.43 -9.95 -20.86
CA ARG A 275 2.47 -8.97 -21.24
C ARG A 275 1.97 -8.04 -22.34
N CYS A 276 2.23 -6.73 -22.21
CA CYS A 276 1.90 -5.75 -23.24
C CYS A 276 2.70 -5.94 -24.56
N THR A 277 3.78 -6.72 -24.51
CA THR A 277 4.67 -7.04 -25.65
C THR A 277 4.29 -8.32 -26.40
N ASP A 278 3.32 -9.11 -25.91
CA ASP A 278 2.80 -10.29 -26.63
C ASP A 278 1.63 -9.86 -27.54
N PRO A 279 1.68 -10.10 -28.87
CA PRO A 279 0.60 -9.75 -29.80
C PRO A 279 -0.78 -10.39 -29.50
N GLN A 280 -0.85 -11.40 -28.60
CA GLN A 280 -2.10 -11.97 -28.11
C GLN A 280 -2.63 -11.26 -26.85
N GLN A 281 -1.90 -10.29 -26.31
CA GLN A 281 -2.14 -9.66 -25.01
C GLN A 281 -1.79 -8.15 -25.00
N ASP A 282 -1.51 -7.55 -26.15
CA ASP A 282 -1.06 -6.15 -26.34
C ASP A 282 -2.18 -5.09 -26.34
N ASP A 283 -3.42 -5.49 -26.06
CA ASP A 283 -4.61 -4.62 -26.06
C ASP A 283 -5.60 -4.96 -24.94
N LEU A 284 -6.35 -3.95 -24.47
CA LEU A 284 -7.32 -4.07 -23.39
C LEU A 284 -8.36 -5.18 -23.65
N ALA A 285 -8.92 -5.25 -24.85
CA ALA A 285 -9.95 -6.26 -25.17
C ALA A 285 -9.41 -7.70 -25.07
N LYS A 286 -8.11 -7.89 -25.32
CA LYS A 286 -7.44 -9.20 -25.24
C LYS A 286 -7.18 -9.59 -23.78
N ILE A 287 -6.63 -8.69 -22.96
CA ILE A 287 -6.42 -8.98 -21.54
C ILE A 287 -7.75 -9.16 -20.78
N TYR A 288 -8.80 -8.41 -21.11
CA TYR A 288 -10.14 -8.61 -20.54
C TYR A 288 -10.73 -9.97 -20.91
N ALA A 289 -10.55 -10.43 -22.17
CA ALA A 289 -10.99 -11.76 -22.58
C ALA A 289 -10.24 -12.89 -21.85
N ILE A 290 -8.94 -12.71 -21.57
CA ILE A 290 -8.16 -13.66 -20.75
C ILE A 290 -8.62 -13.59 -19.29
N ALA A 291 -8.89 -12.40 -18.76
CA ALA A 291 -9.37 -12.21 -17.40
C ALA A 291 -10.71 -12.89 -17.16
N ARG A 292 -11.69 -12.75 -18.07
CA ARG A 292 -12.98 -13.47 -18.00
C ARG A 292 -12.81 -14.99 -17.99
N LYS A 293 -11.84 -15.52 -18.75
CA LYS A 293 -11.56 -16.96 -18.82
C LYS A 293 -10.87 -17.50 -17.56
N THR A 294 -10.05 -16.68 -16.91
CA THR A 294 -9.23 -17.06 -15.74
C THR A 294 -9.86 -16.66 -14.41
N GLY A 295 -10.91 -15.84 -14.43
CA GLY A 295 -11.48 -15.20 -13.24
C GLY A 295 -10.58 -14.09 -12.66
N ALA A 296 -9.60 -13.59 -13.42
CA ALA A 296 -8.72 -12.52 -12.93
C ALA A 296 -9.47 -11.19 -12.74
N LEU A 297 -9.12 -10.53 -11.64
CA LEU A 297 -9.45 -9.16 -11.34
C LEU A 297 -8.43 -8.25 -12.04
N ILE A 298 -8.92 -7.26 -12.78
CA ILE A 298 -8.12 -6.19 -13.38
C ILE A 298 -8.31 -4.90 -12.57
N ILE A 299 -7.19 -4.21 -12.34
CA ILE A 299 -7.10 -2.97 -11.55
C ILE A 299 -6.47 -1.89 -12.43
N ALA A 300 -7.07 -0.69 -12.48
CA ALA A 300 -6.49 0.47 -13.14
C ALA A 300 -5.48 1.19 -12.24
N ASN A 301 -4.19 1.13 -12.57
CA ASN A 301 -3.11 1.67 -11.74
C ASN A 301 -2.83 3.15 -12.04
N HIS A 302 -2.39 3.91 -11.02
CA HIS A 302 -1.85 5.28 -11.07
C HIS A 302 -2.37 6.19 -12.20
N THR A 303 -3.70 6.22 -12.38
CA THR A 303 -4.30 6.46 -13.71
C THR A 303 -4.03 7.83 -14.33
N ALA A 304 -3.77 8.85 -13.51
CA ALA A 304 -3.48 10.21 -13.97
C ALA A 304 -1.96 10.49 -14.17
N SER A 305 -1.09 9.52 -13.92
CA SER A 305 0.36 9.67 -14.05
C SER A 305 0.81 9.95 -15.48
N PHE A 306 1.53 11.06 -15.64
CA PHE A 306 2.11 11.48 -16.91
C PHE A 306 3.06 10.40 -17.46
N GLY A 307 2.91 10.06 -18.74
CA GLY A 307 3.71 9.02 -19.41
C GLY A 307 3.14 7.59 -19.30
N HIS A 308 2.31 7.31 -18.30
CA HIS A 308 1.72 5.98 -18.01
C HIS A 308 0.18 6.03 -17.91
N THR A 309 -0.39 7.08 -18.49
CA THR A 309 -1.76 7.53 -18.28
C THR A 309 -2.81 6.56 -18.80
N THR A 310 -3.88 6.36 -18.01
CA THR A 310 -5.09 5.70 -18.49
C THR A 310 -5.97 6.68 -19.26
N ASN A 311 -6.12 6.49 -20.57
CA ASN A 311 -7.21 7.13 -21.31
C ASN A 311 -8.47 6.24 -21.21
N TRP A 312 -9.45 6.70 -20.43
CA TRP A 312 -10.72 5.99 -20.23
C TRP A 312 -11.55 5.79 -21.51
N ASP A 313 -11.30 6.55 -22.58
CA ASP A 313 -11.97 6.38 -23.87
C ASP A 313 -11.46 5.14 -24.64
N ASN A 314 -10.36 4.51 -24.20
CA ASN A 314 -9.88 3.23 -24.74
C ASN A 314 -10.79 2.03 -24.38
N GLY A 315 -11.72 2.21 -23.43
CA GLY A 315 -12.68 1.20 -23.02
C GLY A 315 -12.46 0.65 -21.60
N HIS A 316 -13.46 -0.08 -21.13
CA HIS A 316 -13.59 -0.65 -19.80
C HIS A 316 -14.43 -1.93 -19.91
N ASP A 317 -14.10 -2.96 -19.13
CA ASP A 317 -14.90 -4.17 -19.04
C ASP A 317 -15.39 -4.35 -17.60
N PRO A 318 -16.68 -4.05 -17.32
CA PRO A 318 -17.19 -4.01 -15.95
C PRO A 318 -17.30 -5.38 -15.28
N GLU A 319 -17.13 -6.48 -16.02
CA GLU A 319 -17.06 -7.82 -15.45
C GLU A 319 -15.72 -8.06 -14.75
N VAL A 320 -14.61 -7.55 -15.28
CA VAL A 320 -13.24 -7.90 -14.83
C VAL A 320 -12.41 -6.72 -14.34
N GLU A 321 -12.59 -5.51 -14.90
CA GLU A 321 -11.95 -4.29 -14.40
C GLU A 321 -12.84 -3.71 -13.29
N ARG A 322 -12.56 -4.08 -12.04
CA ARG A 322 -13.44 -3.78 -10.90
C ARG A 322 -12.91 -2.70 -9.98
N LEU A 323 -11.60 -2.41 -10.02
CA LEU A 323 -10.91 -1.52 -9.09
C LEU A 323 -10.04 -0.48 -9.81
N VAL A 324 -9.80 0.64 -9.11
CA VAL A 324 -8.87 1.69 -9.52
C VAL A 324 -8.02 2.13 -8.33
N GLU A 325 -6.73 2.33 -8.59
CA GLU A 325 -5.77 2.86 -7.65
C GLU A 325 -5.96 4.37 -7.51
N VAL A 326 -6.58 4.80 -6.41
CA VAL A 326 -6.81 6.21 -6.10
C VAL A 326 -5.57 6.89 -5.51
N TYR A 327 -4.64 6.11 -4.95
CA TYR A 327 -3.39 6.59 -4.37
C TYR A 327 -2.28 5.54 -4.41
N SER A 328 -1.06 6.00 -4.70
CA SER A 328 0.20 5.24 -4.62
C SER A 328 1.39 6.21 -4.45
N ILE A 329 2.64 5.73 -4.53
CA ILE A 329 3.83 6.63 -4.50
C ILE A 329 3.79 7.71 -5.59
N GLY A 330 3.08 7.49 -6.72
CA GLY A 330 2.81 8.49 -7.75
C GLY A 330 1.83 9.61 -7.32
N GLY A 331 1.22 9.49 -6.15
CA GLY A 331 0.31 10.45 -5.54
C GLY A 331 -1.18 10.16 -5.76
N ILE A 332 -2.01 11.19 -5.56
CA ILE A 332 -3.47 11.09 -5.64
C ILE A 332 -3.90 11.05 -7.12
N ASN A 333 -4.75 10.08 -7.45
CA ASN A 333 -5.40 9.91 -8.76
C ASN A 333 -6.94 10.04 -8.67
N GLU A 334 -7.48 10.56 -7.56
CA GLU A 334 -8.92 10.80 -7.33
C GLU A 334 -9.52 11.74 -8.39
N MET A 335 -8.96 12.95 -8.52
CA MET A 335 -9.42 14.04 -9.39
C MET A 335 -8.27 15.03 -9.67
N MET A 336 -8.41 15.88 -10.69
CA MET A 336 -7.37 16.84 -11.09
C MET A 336 -6.96 17.82 -9.97
N TYR A 337 -5.67 18.15 -9.87
CA TYR A 337 -5.18 19.24 -9.03
C TYR A 337 -6.02 20.53 -9.16
N GLY A 338 -6.34 21.15 -8.03
CA GLY A 338 -7.15 22.38 -7.96
C GLY A 338 -8.66 22.17 -8.13
N MET A 339 -9.13 20.97 -8.48
CA MET A 339 -10.58 20.64 -8.54
C MET A 339 -11.11 20.00 -7.24
N GLY A 340 -10.39 20.15 -6.13
CA GLY A 340 -10.67 19.49 -4.85
C GLY A 340 -9.74 18.32 -4.51
N ASN A 341 -8.69 18.09 -5.29
CA ASN A 341 -7.58 17.18 -4.95
C ASN A 341 -6.71 17.82 -3.85
N LEU A 342 -6.35 17.03 -2.83
CA LEU A 342 -5.59 17.45 -1.65
C LEU A 342 -4.05 17.41 -1.83
N SER A 343 -3.55 17.01 -3.02
CA SER A 343 -2.11 16.90 -3.27
C SER A 343 -1.42 18.28 -3.34
N LYS A 344 -0.83 18.74 -2.23
CA LYS A 344 -0.11 20.02 -2.16
C LYS A 344 1.15 20.12 -3.04
N SER A 345 1.66 18.98 -3.50
CA SER A 345 3.02 18.84 -4.04
C SER A 345 3.09 18.10 -5.39
N ARG A 346 1.95 17.82 -6.04
CA ARG A 346 1.90 17.34 -7.43
C ARG A 346 1.63 18.55 -8.33
N SER A 347 2.49 18.82 -9.32
CA SER A 347 2.25 19.94 -10.23
C SER A 347 1.23 19.54 -11.30
N LYS A 348 0.56 20.55 -11.88
CA LYS A 348 -0.39 20.35 -12.98
C LYS A 348 0.24 19.57 -14.16
N ASP A 349 1.54 19.71 -14.37
CA ASP A 349 2.27 19.08 -15.48
C ASP A 349 2.62 17.60 -15.22
N GLN A 350 2.35 17.09 -14.01
CA GLN A 350 2.52 15.69 -13.60
C GLN A 350 1.20 14.89 -13.59
N GLU A 351 0.10 15.53 -13.99
CA GLU A 351 -1.24 14.95 -14.08
C GLU A 351 -1.80 15.13 -15.49
N VAL A 352 -2.50 14.12 -16.00
CA VAL A 352 -3.25 14.23 -17.26
C VAL A 352 -4.74 14.36 -16.98
N ALA A 353 -5.33 15.47 -17.39
CA ALA A 353 -6.74 15.76 -17.19
C ALA A 353 -7.64 14.77 -17.95
N GLY A 354 -8.73 14.32 -17.33
CA GLY A 354 -9.67 13.37 -17.92
C GLY A 354 -9.31 11.90 -17.67
N SER A 355 -8.25 11.62 -16.90
CA SER A 355 -7.67 10.30 -16.64
C SER A 355 -7.74 9.87 -15.17
N HIS A 356 -8.32 10.69 -14.29
CA HIS A 356 -8.46 10.40 -12.86
C HIS A 356 -9.59 9.40 -12.60
N ALA A 357 -9.64 8.79 -11.42
CA ALA A 357 -10.66 7.82 -11.04
C ALA A 357 -12.09 8.38 -11.20
N VAL A 358 -12.31 9.63 -10.77
CA VAL A 358 -13.60 10.34 -10.94
C VAL A 358 -13.99 10.51 -12.42
N ASP A 359 -13.03 10.62 -13.35
CA ASP A 359 -13.32 10.76 -14.79
C ASP A 359 -13.73 9.42 -15.43
N GLY A 360 -13.30 8.30 -14.87
CA GLY A 360 -13.83 6.96 -15.19
C GLY A 360 -15.23 6.76 -14.62
N LEU A 361 -15.47 7.13 -13.36
CA LEU A 361 -16.80 7.05 -12.73
C LEU A 361 -17.85 7.93 -13.44
N LYS A 362 -17.46 9.10 -13.96
CA LYS A 362 -18.34 9.97 -14.78
C LYS A 362 -18.69 9.38 -16.15
N ARG A 363 -17.89 8.45 -16.68
CA ARG A 363 -18.23 7.63 -17.87
C ARG A 363 -19.15 6.44 -17.54
N GLY A 364 -19.53 6.28 -16.28
CA GLY A 364 -20.40 5.21 -15.79
C GLY A 364 -19.66 3.94 -15.34
N PHE A 365 -18.33 3.92 -15.37
CA PHE A 365 -17.55 2.75 -14.97
C PHE A 365 -17.75 2.43 -13.48
N ARG A 366 -17.72 1.14 -13.13
CA ARG A 366 -18.09 0.63 -11.80
C ARG A 366 -16.86 0.22 -11.00
N LEU A 367 -15.99 1.20 -10.74
CA LEU A 367 -14.67 1.02 -10.14
C LEU A 367 -14.70 1.28 -8.63
N GLY A 368 -14.25 0.30 -7.83
CA GLY A 368 -13.94 0.49 -6.41
C GLY A 368 -12.58 1.15 -6.22
N MET A 369 -12.40 1.91 -5.14
CA MET A 369 -11.18 2.68 -4.90
C MET A 369 -10.25 1.95 -3.93
N ILE A 370 -8.98 1.80 -4.30
CA ILE A 370 -7.93 1.24 -3.44
C ILE A 370 -6.71 2.16 -3.37
N GLY A 371 -5.99 2.11 -2.27
CA GLY A 371 -4.62 2.61 -2.17
C GLY A 371 -3.67 1.43 -2.31
N SER A 372 -2.59 1.61 -3.04
CA SER A 372 -1.55 0.59 -3.22
C SER A 372 -0.18 1.21 -3.04
N GLY A 373 0.86 0.38 -2.98
CA GLY A 373 2.22 0.87 -2.95
C GLY A 373 2.63 1.56 -4.23
N ASP A 374 2.66 0.76 -5.31
CA ASP A 374 3.63 0.93 -6.40
C ASP A 374 5.07 0.95 -5.82
N ASP A 375 5.33 0.07 -4.84
CA ASP A 375 6.54 0.10 -4.02
C ASP A 375 7.77 -0.44 -4.76
N HIS A 376 8.83 0.39 -4.85
CA HIS A 376 10.11 0.01 -5.48
C HIS A 376 11.32 0.00 -4.50
N ASP A 377 11.12 0.33 -3.22
CA ASP A 377 12.17 0.37 -2.20
C ASP A 377 12.26 -0.92 -1.35
N GLY A 378 11.50 -1.95 -1.72
CA GLY A 378 11.48 -3.24 -1.03
C GLY A 378 10.91 -3.19 0.39
N ARG A 379 10.08 -2.18 0.71
CA ARG A 379 9.43 -1.99 2.02
C ARG A 379 7.90 -1.83 1.92
N PRO A 380 7.17 -2.81 1.35
CA PRO A 380 5.73 -2.69 1.16
C PRO A 380 4.98 -2.37 2.46
N GLY A 381 4.14 -1.34 2.42
CA GLY A 381 3.36 -0.88 3.58
C GLY A 381 4.16 -0.14 4.66
N ASP A 382 5.36 0.38 4.34
CA ASP A 382 6.11 1.31 5.19
C ASP A 382 6.33 2.64 4.46
N ALA A 383 6.50 3.73 5.20
CA ALA A 383 6.42 5.08 4.67
C ALA A 383 7.77 5.69 4.26
N LEU A 384 8.82 4.90 3.96
CA LEU A 384 10.16 5.46 3.68
C LEU A 384 10.39 5.91 2.23
N HIS A 385 9.52 5.50 1.30
CA HIS A 385 9.72 5.75 -0.13
C HIS A 385 9.94 7.23 -0.50
N HIS A 386 9.19 8.14 0.14
CA HIS A 386 9.27 9.58 -0.10
C HIS A 386 10.56 10.26 0.39
N LEU A 387 11.43 9.53 1.11
CA LEU A 387 12.71 10.02 1.62
C LEU A 387 13.89 9.69 0.69
N GLN A 388 13.63 9.10 -0.47
CA GLN A 388 14.66 8.77 -1.46
C GLN A 388 15.19 10.03 -2.14
N GLU A 389 16.35 10.51 -1.68
CA GLU A 389 17.08 11.63 -2.32
C GLU A 389 17.55 11.30 -3.75
N LYS A 390 17.72 10.01 -4.07
CA LYS A 390 18.24 9.55 -5.37
C LYS A 390 17.53 8.27 -5.85
N PRO A 391 17.21 8.15 -7.15
CA PRO A 391 17.45 9.15 -8.22
C PRO A 391 16.61 10.42 -8.06
N GLU A 392 16.98 11.50 -8.75
CA GLU A 392 16.30 12.81 -8.60
C GLU A 392 14.80 12.75 -8.95
N SER A 393 14.39 11.82 -9.82
CA SER A 393 12.98 11.57 -10.13
C SER A 393 12.15 11.04 -8.95
N TYR A 394 12.80 10.54 -7.88
CA TYR A 394 12.13 9.94 -6.72
C TYR A 394 11.93 10.91 -5.55
N GLN A 395 12.67 12.04 -5.51
CA GLN A 395 12.56 13.05 -4.45
C GLN A 395 11.18 13.73 -4.37
N PHE A 396 10.34 13.56 -5.41
CA PHE A 396 9.00 14.13 -5.52
C PHE A 396 7.88 13.10 -5.45
N LEU A 397 8.17 11.86 -5.05
CA LEU A 397 7.17 10.82 -4.86
C LEU A 397 6.54 10.92 -3.46
N ARG A 398 5.52 10.12 -3.18
CA ARG A 398 4.82 10.07 -1.89
C ARG A 398 5.18 8.81 -1.12
N GLY A 399 4.68 8.71 0.12
CA GLY A 399 4.61 7.41 0.79
C GLY A 399 3.64 6.50 0.03
N PRO A 400 3.81 5.16 0.11
CA PRO A 400 2.90 4.22 -0.52
C PRO A 400 1.50 4.27 0.11
N GLY A 401 0.49 3.86 -0.65
CA GLY A 401 -0.87 3.68 -0.16
C GLY A 401 -1.08 2.33 0.53
N LEU A 402 -2.23 2.20 1.19
CA LEU A 402 -2.76 0.94 1.68
C LEU A 402 -4.22 0.79 1.26
N MET A 403 -4.66 -0.46 1.21
CA MET A 403 -6.05 -0.85 0.99
C MET A 403 -6.62 -1.46 2.27
N GLY A 404 -7.78 -0.97 2.69
CA GLY A 404 -8.64 -1.67 3.63
C GLY A 404 -9.61 -2.58 2.89
N VAL A 405 -9.76 -3.82 3.34
CA VAL A 405 -10.67 -4.83 2.75
C VAL A 405 -11.63 -5.35 3.82
N TRP A 406 -12.93 -5.24 3.57
CA TRP A 406 -14.01 -5.82 4.37
C TRP A 406 -14.31 -7.24 3.87
N ALA A 407 -13.94 -8.26 4.64
CA ALA A 407 -14.12 -9.67 4.29
C ALA A 407 -14.50 -10.53 5.50
N GLU A 408 -15.21 -11.64 5.26
CA GLU A 408 -15.65 -12.58 6.31
C GLU A 408 -14.46 -13.27 7.00
N GLU A 409 -13.45 -13.67 6.22
CA GLU A 409 -12.27 -14.39 6.72
C GLU A 409 -10.99 -13.98 5.97
N LEU A 410 -9.83 -14.18 6.59
CA LEU A 410 -8.52 -13.94 5.96
C LEU A 410 -8.12 -15.13 5.08
N THR A 411 -8.88 -15.37 4.00
CA THR A 411 -8.62 -16.44 3.01
C THR A 411 -8.59 -15.85 1.59
N ARG A 412 -7.91 -16.51 0.64
CA ARG A 412 -7.89 -16.07 -0.77
C ARG A 412 -9.30 -15.90 -1.34
N GLU A 413 -10.19 -16.85 -1.06
CA GLU A 413 -11.58 -16.83 -1.53
C GLU A 413 -12.36 -15.64 -0.97
N SER A 414 -12.37 -15.47 0.36
CA SER A 414 -13.14 -14.41 1.02
C SER A 414 -12.59 -13.02 0.69
N VAL A 415 -11.25 -12.86 0.68
CA VAL A 415 -10.60 -11.61 0.28
C VAL A 415 -10.86 -11.31 -1.20
N PHE A 416 -10.70 -12.28 -2.12
CA PHE A 416 -10.95 -12.02 -3.55
C PHE A 416 -12.43 -11.68 -3.81
N LYS A 417 -13.37 -12.35 -3.14
CA LYS A 417 -14.80 -11.99 -3.14
C LYS A 417 -15.02 -10.55 -2.68
N ALA A 418 -14.30 -10.08 -1.65
CA ALA A 418 -14.36 -8.70 -1.20
C ALA A 418 -13.80 -7.71 -2.23
N LEU A 419 -12.63 -7.99 -2.82
CA LEU A 419 -12.04 -7.18 -3.90
C LEU A 419 -13.00 -7.06 -5.10
N TRP A 420 -13.55 -8.19 -5.57
CA TRP A 420 -14.44 -8.28 -6.72
C TRP A 420 -15.76 -7.51 -6.54
N ASN A 421 -16.30 -7.54 -5.31
CA ASN A 421 -17.49 -6.80 -4.91
C ASN A 421 -17.20 -5.38 -4.41
N ARG A 422 -15.94 -4.92 -4.53
CA ARG A 422 -15.50 -3.57 -4.14
C ARG A 422 -15.80 -3.24 -2.67
N ARG A 423 -15.73 -4.25 -1.79
CA ARG A 423 -15.80 -4.13 -0.33
C ARG A 423 -14.47 -3.58 0.22
N VAL A 424 -13.99 -2.49 -0.39
CA VAL A 424 -12.61 -1.98 -0.23
C VAL A 424 -12.59 -0.46 -0.16
N PHE A 425 -11.52 0.07 0.42
CA PHE A 425 -11.22 1.50 0.43
C PHE A 425 -9.71 1.74 0.39
N GLY A 426 -9.28 2.91 -0.07
CA GLY A 426 -7.88 3.30 -0.12
C GLY A 426 -7.48 4.27 0.99
N THR A 427 -6.22 4.23 1.43
CA THR A 427 -5.64 5.20 2.37
C THR A 427 -4.21 5.59 2.01
N THR A 428 -3.73 6.72 2.52
CA THR A 428 -2.34 7.18 2.37
C THR A 428 -1.41 6.59 3.45
N ASN A 429 -1.29 5.25 3.50
CA ASN A 429 -0.51 4.51 4.51
C ASN A 429 -1.01 4.57 5.96
N ASN A 430 -2.13 5.26 6.24
CA ASN A 430 -2.75 5.20 7.56
C ASN A 430 -3.74 4.02 7.64
N ARG A 431 -3.73 3.29 8.75
CA ARG A 431 -4.71 2.22 9.02
C ARG A 431 -6.02 2.79 9.58
N THR A 432 -6.65 3.68 8.82
CA THR A 432 -7.94 4.31 9.16
C THR A 432 -9.10 3.33 9.02
N PHE A 433 -9.82 3.04 10.09
CA PHE A 433 -11.10 2.33 10.00
C PHE A 433 -12.12 3.19 9.25
N LEU A 434 -12.78 2.61 8.24
CA LEU A 434 -13.84 3.26 7.46
C LEU A 434 -14.96 2.25 7.14
N LYS A 435 -16.17 2.47 7.66
CA LYS A 435 -17.43 1.89 7.15
C LYS A 435 -18.26 3.01 6.52
N PHE A 436 -18.88 2.73 5.37
CA PHE A 436 -19.76 3.66 4.66
C PHE A 436 -20.96 2.89 4.14
N THR A 437 -22.17 3.40 4.39
CA THR A 437 -23.43 2.77 3.96
C THR A 437 -24.46 3.82 3.50
N ILE A 438 -25.33 3.42 2.58
CA ILE A 438 -26.54 4.16 2.21
C ILE A 438 -27.72 3.18 2.23
N ASN A 439 -28.79 3.49 2.97
CA ASN A 439 -29.93 2.61 3.21
C ASN A 439 -29.52 1.20 3.67
N GLY A 440 -28.47 1.13 4.50
CA GLY A 440 -27.86 -0.12 4.97
C GLY A 440 -27.02 -0.87 3.94
N GLN A 441 -27.06 -0.49 2.65
CA GLN A 441 -26.19 -1.06 1.62
C GLN A 441 -24.78 -0.49 1.76
N PRO A 442 -23.72 -1.31 1.86
CA PRO A 442 -22.39 -0.83 2.20
C PRO A 442 -21.54 -0.45 0.98
N MET A 443 -20.36 0.14 1.21
CA MET A 443 -19.44 0.54 0.14
C MET A 443 -19.18 -0.58 -0.89
N GLY A 444 -19.15 -0.22 -2.17
CA GLY A 444 -19.03 -1.14 -3.31
C GLY A 444 -20.36 -1.62 -3.93
N SER A 445 -21.47 -1.47 -3.21
CA SER A 445 -22.80 -1.94 -3.63
C SER A 445 -23.43 -1.14 -4.77
N GLU A 446 -24.30 -1.82 -5.53
CA GLU A 446 -25.17 -1.23 -6.56
C GLU A 446 -26.61 -1.62 -6.25
N PHE A 447 -27.52 -0.64 -6.08
CA PHE A 447 -28.93 -0.92 -5.74
C PHE A 447 -29.91 0.10 -6.30
N LYS A 448 -31.21 -0.18 -6.14
CA LYS A 448 -32.31 0.70 -6.57
C LYS A 448 -33.15 1.19 -5.39
N THR A 449 -33.59 2.44 -5.44
CA THR A 449 -34.50 3.01 -4.44
C THR A 449 -35.19 4.27 -4.96
N SER A 450 -36.50 4.37 -4.74
CA SER A 450 -37.27 5.60 -4.89
C SER A 450 -37.51 6.32 -3.55
N SER A 451 -36.96 5.78 -2.46
CA SER A 451 -37.01 6.37 -1.11
C SER A 451 -35.84 7.32 -0.86
N SER A 452 -35.95 8.13 0.20
CA SER A 452 -34.83 8.94 0.68
C SER A 452 -33.61 8.09 1.05
N LEU A 453 -32.45 8.73 1.08
CA LEU A 453 -31.17 8.10 1.37
C LEU A 453 -30.80 8.40 2.83
N SER A 454 -30.80 7.39 3.68
CA SER A 454 -30.15 7.42 5.00
C SER A 454 -28.68 7.06 4.80
N ILE A 455 -27.79 7.99 5.13
CA ILE A 455 -26.35 7.89 4.84
C ILE A 455 -25.59 7.83 6.17
N ARG A 456 -24.79 6.79 6.37
CA ARG A 456 -23.97 6.61 7.57
C ARG A 456 -22.51 6.37 7.23
N VAL A 457 -21.63 7.12 7.89
CA VAL A 457 -20.17 6.99 7.82
C VAL A 457 -19.65 6.73 9.23
N GLU A 458 -18.90 5.65 9.42
CA GLU A 458 -18.19 5.35 10.67
C GLU A 458 -16.69 5.39 10.39
N VAL A 459 -15.97 6.22 11.16
CA VAL A 459 -14.55 6.48 10.94
C VAL A 459 -13.82 6.38 12.27
N ALA A 460 -12.65 5.73 12.28
CA ALA A 460 -11.71 5.81 13.39
C ALA A 460 -10.25 5.79 12.91
N GLY A 461 -9.46 6.78 13.31
CA GLY A 461 -8.03 6.86 13.08
C GLY A 461 -7.22 6.72 14.38
N ASN A 462 -5.91 6.57 14.25
CA ASN A 462 -4.95 6.88 15.33
C ASN A 462 -4.53 8.36 15.34
N LEU A 463 -5.04 9.14 14.39
CA LEU A 463 -4.88 10.58 14.22
C LEU A 463 -6.26 11.24 14.21
N GLU A 464 -6.30 12.55 14.48
CA GLU A 464 -7.55 13.32 14.51
C GLU A 464 -8.21 13.38 13.14
N ILE A 465 -9.52 13.12 13.08
CA ILE A 465 -10.34 13.23 11.87
C ILE A 465 -10.72 14.71 11.69
N GLN A 466 -10.12 15.35 10.70
CA GLN A 466 -10.29 16.78 10.41
C GLN A 466 -11.54 17.03 9.56
N HIS A 467 -11.73 16.26 8.49
CA HIS A 467 -12.86 16.40 7.58
C HIS A 467 -13.41 15.04 7.12
N ILE A 468 -14.73 14.97 6.96
CA ILE A 468 -15.43 13.90 6.24
C ILE A 468 -16.25 14.57 5.13
N ASP A 469 -15.94 14.29 3.87
CA ASP A 469 -16.67 14.75 2.70
C ASP A 469 -17.55 13.63 2.13
N LEU A 470 -18.85 13.89 1.94
CA LEU A 470 -19.72 13.08 1.09
C LEU A 470 -19.65 13.61 -0.35
N ILE A 471 -19.04 12.83 -1.24
CA ILE A 471 -18.89 13.18 -2.65
C ILE A 471 -20.00 12.53 -3.49
N LYS A 472 -20.81 13.35 -4.17
CA LYS A 472 -21.77 12.90 -5.22
C LYS A 472 -21.23 13.29 -6.59
N GLU A 473 -21.13 12.34 -7.52
CA GLU A 473 -20.75 12.62 -8.93
C GLU A 473 -19.44 13.44 -9.12
N GLY A 474 -18.53 13.34 -8.13
CA GLY A 474 -17.25 14.06 -8.12
C GLY A 474 -17.33 15.49 -7.57
N LYS A 475 -18.36 15.83 -6.78
CA LYS A 475 -18.50 17.08 -6.03
C LYS A 475 -18.83 16.78 -4.57
N SER A 476 -18.19 17.46 -3.62
CA SER A 476 -18.65 17.42 -2.23
C SER A 476 -20.04 18.07 -2.14
N VAL A 477 -20.99 17.38 -1.51
CA VAL A 477 -22.38 17.85 -1.34
C VAL A 477 -22.74 18.10 0.12
N GLN A 478 -22.05 17.43 1.05
CA GLN A 478 -22.20 17.56 2.50
C GLN A 478 -20.84 17.21 3.13
N SER A 479 -20.46 17.90 4.21
CA SER A 479 -19.23 17.62 4.94
C SER A 479 -19.44 17.73 6.46
N ALA A 480 -18.54 17.13 7.23
CA ALA A 480 -18.45 17.26 8.68
C ALA A 480 -16.98 17.48 9.12
N GLU A 481 -16.80 18.16 10.26
CA GLU A 481 -15.50 18.47 10.86
C GLU A 481 -15.46 17.92 12.30
N PRO A 482 -15.13 16.63 12.52
CA PRO A 482 -15.32 15.99 13.82
C PRO A 482 -14.37 16.47 14.92
N GLY A 483 -13.08 16.66 14.61
CA GLY A 483 -12.06 16.98 15.62
C GLY A 483 -11.83 15.86 16.64
N THR A 484 -12.10 14.61 16.28
CA THR A 484 -12.01 13.43 17.16
C THR A 484 -11.22 12.30 16.52
N LEU A 485 -10.73 11.35 17.32
CA LEU A 485 -10.08 10.12 16.80
C LEU A 485 -11.08 9.14 16.17
N HIS A 486 -12.35 9.18 16.58
CA HIS A 486 -13.42 8.37 15.99
C HIS A 486 -14.77 9.10 16.00
N THR A 487 -15.63 8.78 15.04
CA THR A 487 -16.99 9.34 14.96
C THR A 487 -17.92 8.44 14.14
N THR A 488 -19.23 8.58 14.38
CA THR A 488 -20.28 8.12 13.46
C THR A 488 -21.06 9.34 12.97
N TRP A 489 -20.92 9.66 11.69
CA TRP A 489 -21.67 10.73 11.05
C TRP A 489 -22.87 10.14 10.30
N ASN A 490 -24.06 10.66 10.61
CA ASN A 490 -25.30 10.31 9.94
C ASN A 490 -25.85 11.55 9.23
N THR A 491 -26.32 11.39 8.00
CA THR A 491 -26.91 12.46 7.18
C THR A 491 -27.97 11.88 6.23
N GLU A 492 -28.73 12.76 5.58
CA GLU A 492 -29.79 12.38 4.65
C GLU A 492 -29.54 12.94 3.23
N GLY A 493 -29.99 12.18 2.23
CA GLY A 493 -30.04 12.57 0.83
C GLY A 493 -31.44 12.43 0.24
N ALA A 494 -31.76 13.27 -0.74
CA ALA A 494 -32.99 13.15 -1.51
C ALA A 494 -33.05 11.82 -2.28
N PRO A 495 -34.25 11.28 -2.58
CA PRO A 495 -34.39 10.14 -3.49
C PRO A 495 -33.70 10.41 -4.83
N PRO A 496 -33.08 9.41 -5.47
CA PRO A 496 -32.49 9.57 -6.79
C PRO A 496 -33.60 9.74 -7.85
N ASP A 497 -33.42 10.73 -8.72
CA ASP A 497 -34.22 10.97 -9.93
C ASP A 497 -33.57 10.37 -11.19
N GLN A 498 -32.25 10.17 -11.14
CA GLN A 498 -31.43 9.51 -12.17
C GLN A 498 -30.38 8.59 -11.54
N PRO A 499 -29.78 7.65 -12.31
CA PRO A 499 -28.64 6.87 -11.85
C PRO A 499 -27.49 7.77 -11.38
N THR A 500 -27.03 7.56 -10.16
CA THR A 500 -26.04 8.40 -9.48
C THR A 500 -25.09 7.55 -8.63
N TRP A 501 -24.06 8.18 -8.06
CA TRP A 501 -23.14 7.51 -7.15
C TRP A 501 -22.57 8.45 -6.10
N TYR A 502 -22.24 7.85 -4.96
CA TYR A 502 -21.65 8.52 -3.80
C TYR A 502 -20.40 7.78 -3.33
N TYR A 503 -19.36 8.51 -2.91
CA TYR A 503 -18.28 7.97 -2.07
C TYR A 503 -17.96 8.94 -0.93
N VAL A 504 -17.15 8.49 0.02
CA VAL A 504 -16.69 9.30 1.14
C VAL A 504 -15.19 9.50 1.04
N ARG A 505 -14.75 10.73 1.26
CA ARG A 505 -13.35 11.06 1.49
C ARG A 505 -13.18 11.54 2.93
N VAL A 506 -12.16 11.04 3.62
CA VAL A 506 -11.83 11.42 4.99
C VAL A 506 -10.43 12.03 4.99
N SER A 507 -10.27 13.20 5.58
CA SER A 507 -8.96 13.81 5.85
C SER A 507 -8.68 13.75 7.36
N LEU A 508 -7.48 13.30 7.70
CA LEU A 508 -6.96 13.25 9.06
C LEU A 508 -5.78 14.22 9.21
N ALA A 509 -5.32 14.42 10.45
CA ALA A 509 -4.07 15.11 10.72
C ALA A 509 -2.88 14.48 9.96
N GLU A 510 -1.78 15.23 9.86
CA GLU A 510 -0.55 14.83 9.14
C GLU A 510 -0.77 14.55 7.63
N GLU A 511 -1.80 15.17 7.04
CA GLU A 511 -2.17 15.05 5.62
C GLU A 511 -2.58 13.63 5.19
N HIS A 512 -2.98 12.78 6.15
CA HIS A 512 -3.50 11.45 5.84
C HIS A 512 -4.93 11.51 5.28
N ILE A 513 -5.22 10.67 4.29
CA ILE A 513 -6.51 10.65 3.59
C ILE A 513 -6.98 9.20 3.42
N ALA A 514 -8.30 8.98 3.46
CA ALA A 514 -8.96 7.74 3.06
C ALA A 514 -10.11 8.00 2.07
N TRP A 515 -10.35 7.06 1.15
CA TRP A 515 -11.42 7.12 0.14
C TRP A 515 -12.19 5.79 0.10
N SER A 516 -13.49 5.80 0.39
CA SER A 516 -14.33 4.60 0.26
C SER A 516 -14.57 4.22 -1.20
N SER A 517 -14.80 2.92 -1.47
CA SER A 517 -15.40 2.55 -2.76
C SER A 517 -16.79 3.18 -2.91
N PRO A 518 -17.16 3.63 -4.13
CA PRO A 518 -18.47 4.21 -4.35
C PRO A 518 -19.63 3.25 -4.06
N ILE A 519 -20.79 3.84 -3.85
CA ILE A 519 -22.11 3.18 -3.84
C ILE A 519 -22.88 3.76 -5.02
N TRP A 520 -23.36 2.89 -5.91
CA TRP A 520 -24.14 3.28 -7.08
C TRP A 520 -25.63 3.05 -6.82
N ILE A 521 -26.44 4.06 -7.15
CA ILE A 521 -27.87 4.08 -6.86
C ILE A 521 -28.62 4.40 -8.14
N SER A 522 -29.78 3.78 -8.35
CA SER A 522 -30.72 4.15 -9.42
C SER A 522 -32.15 4.24 -8.88
N PRO A 523 -33.05 4.97 -9.55
CA PRO A 523 -34.48 4.94 -9.26
C PRO A 523 -35.08 3.51 -9.38
#